data_AF-A0A9E5KN80-F1
#
_entry.id   AF-A0A9E5KN80-F1
#
_cell.length_a   1.000
_cell.length_b   1.000
_cell.length_c   1.000
_cell.angle_alpha   90.00
_cell.angle_beta   90.00
_cell.angle_gamma   90.00
#
_symmetry.space_group_name_H-M   'P 1'
#
loop_
_entity.id
_entity.type
_entity.pdbx_description
1 polymer ?
#
loop_
_entity_poly.entity_id
_entity_poly.type
_entity_poly.pdbx_seq_one_letter_code
_entity_poly.pdbx_strand_id
1 'polypeptide(L)'
;ARLALAFPGVSMPQFRSEPLESGAIRVHYYSSRSGLAPFVTGVLEGLGAMYGETIAVTQIEDRETGADHDVFLIEFPEQAE
;
A
#
# COMPACT_ATOMS: atom_id res chain seq x y z
N ALA A 1 -7.06 14.44 2.55
CA ALA A 1 -7.69 14.75 3.85
C ALA A 1 -9.18 15.16 3.76
N ARG A 2 -10.01 14.49 2.92
CA ARG A 2 -11.44 14.85 2.77
C ARG A 2 -12.38 14.07 3.72
N LEU A 3 -12.04 12.82 4.04
CA LEU A 3 -12.83 11.96 4.93
C LEU A 3 -12.70 12.32 6.42
N ALA A 4 -11.54 12.84 6.84
CA ALA A 4 -11.32 13.22 8.24
C ALA A 4 -12.28 14.32 8.75
N LEU A 5 -12.76 15.18 7.84
CA LEU A 5 -13.74 16.22 8.18
C LEU A 5 -15.15 15.67 8.43
N ALA A 6 -15.47 14.51 7.82
CA ALA A 6 -16.76 13.86 7.99
C ALA A 6 -16.84 13.01 9.27
N PHE A 7 -15.69 12.62 9.83
CA PHE A 7 -15.62 11.75 11.01
C PHE A 7 -14.63 12.30 12.05
N PRO A 8 -15.07 13.23 12.91
CA PRO A 8 -14.24 13.78 13.98
C PRO A 8 -13.70 12.67 14.89
N GLY A 9 -12.39 12.66 15.14
CA GLY A 9 -11.72 11.69 16.01
C GLY A 9 -11.27 10.39 15.35
N VAL A 10 -11.48 10.21 14.04
CA VAL A 10 -10.96 9.03 13.33
C VAL A 10 -9.45 9.16 13.09
N SER A 11 -8.69 8.19 13.60
CA SER A 11 -7.28 7.99 13.23
C SER A 11 -7.22 7.25 11.90
N MET A 12 -7.18 8.02 10.80
CA MET A 12 -7.03 7.45 9.46
C MET A 12 -5.58 7.04 9.19
N PRO A 13 -5.36 5.94 8.47
CA PRO A 13 -4.04 5.65 7.93
C PRO A 13 -3.64 6.71 6.91
N GLN A 14 -2.33 6.87 6.73
CA GLN A 14 -1.75 7.73 5.69
C GLN A 14 -1.03 6.84 4.69
N PHE A 15 -1.22 7.16 3.42
CA PHE A 15 -0.54 6.50 2.31
C PHE A 15 0.27 7.53 1.54
N ARG A 16 1.49 7.16 1.15
CA ARG A 16 2.31 7.93 0.23
C ARG A 16 2.86 6.99 -0.84
N SER A 17 2.61 7.31 -2.11
CA SER A 17 3.18 6.61 -3.25
C SER A 17 4.45 7.30 -3.74
N GLU A 18 5.47 6.51 -4.05
CA GLU A 18 6.74 6.92 -4.65
C GLU A 18 6.97 6.07 -5.92
N PRO A 19 6.84 6.63 -7.13
CA PRO A 19 7.21 5.92 -8.35
C PRO A 19 8.72 5.76 -8.46
N LEU A 20 9.18 4.62 -8.95
CA LEU A 20 10.59 4.29 -9.16
C LEU A 20 10.94 4.33 -10.65
N GLU A 21 12.22 4.54 -10.98
CA GLU A 21 12.72 4.53 -12.37
C GLU A 21 12.50 3.19 -13.08
N SER A 22 12.39 2.08 -12.32
CA SER A 22 12.10 0.75 -12.86
C SER A 22 10.65 0.57 -13.34
N GLY A 23 9.77 1.56 -13.12
CA GLY A 23 8.33 1.44 -13.37
C GLY A 23 7.55 0.83 -12.19
N ALA A 24 8.23 0.36 -11.15
CA ALA A 24 7.61 -0.07 -9.90
C ALA A 24 7.16 1.13 -9.04
N ILE A 25 6.30 0.87 -8.06
CA ILE A 25 5.80 1.90 -7.12
C ILE A 25 6.04 1.43 -5.69
N ARG A 26 6.64 2.28 -4.85
CA ARG A 26 6.62 2.10 -3.40
C ARG A 26 5.41 2.77 -2.79
N VAL A 27 4.72 2.05 -1.92
CA VAL A 27 3.61 2.58 -1.12
C VAL A 27 4.00 2.51 0.34
N HIS A 28 4.22 3.68 0.93
CA HIS A 28 4.43 3.84 2.36
C HIS A 28 3.09 3.90 3.08
N TYR A 29 2.90 3.04 4.08
CA TYR A 29 1.70 2.94 4.89
C TYR A 29 2.00 3.29 6.34
N TYR A 30 1.43 4.40 6.81
CA TYR A 30 1.54 4.85 8.19
C TYR A 30 0.20 4.67 8.90
N SER A 31 0.21 3.92 9.99
CA SER A 31 -0.98 3.71 10.80
C SER A 31 -0.64 3.62 12.28
N SER A 32 -1.55 4.07 13.13
CA SER A 32 -1.48 3.81 14.57
C SER A 32 -1.86 2.38 14.93
N ARG A 33 -2.50 1.65 14.01
CA ARG A 33 -3.00 0.28 14.18
C ARG A 33 -1.99 -0.73 13.63
N SER A 34 -1.49 -1.62 14.49
CA SER A 34 -0.66 -2.76 14.10
C SER A 34 -1.50 -3.90 13.49
N GLY A 35 -0.85 -4.85 12.81
CA GLY A 35 -1.49 -6.04 12.26
C GLY A 35 -2.35 -5.83 11.01
N LEU A 36 -2.34 -4.63 10.41
CA LEU A 36 -3.16 -4.31 9.23
C LEU A 36 -2.39 -4.39 7.91
N ALA A 37 -1.10 -4.74 7.91
CA ALA A 37 -0.33 -4.90 6.69
C ALA A 37 -0.96 -5.92 5.70
N PRO A 38 -1.45 -7.11 6.12
CA PRO A 38 -2.11 -8.04 5.21
C PRO A 38 -3.40 -7.49 4.59
N PHE A 39 -4.12 -6.63 5.32
CA PHE A 39 -5.30 -5.94 4.79
C PHE A 39 -4.90 -4.95 3.70
N VAL A 40 -3.80 -4.23 3.88
CA VAL A 40 -3.28 -3.30 2.87
C VAL A 40 -2.85 -4.05 1.61
N THR A 41 -2.18 -5.20 1.74
CA THR A 41 -1.85 -6.06 0.59
C THR A 41 -3.09 -6.38 -0.25
N GLY A 42 -4.16 -6.87 0.38
CA GLY A 42 -5.40 -7.20 -0.33
C GLY A 42 -6.09 -5.97 -0.95
N VAL A 43 -5.99 -4.79 -0.33
CA VAL A 43 -6.49 -3.54 -0.93
C VAL A 43 -5.71 -3.17 -2.19
N LEU A 44 -4.38 -3.31 -2.18
CA LEU A 44 -3.53 -3.00 -3.34
C LEU A 44 -3.81 -3.98 -4.48
N GLU A 45 -3.85 -5.28 -4.20
CA GLU A 45 -4.23 -6.32 -5.17
C GLU A 45 -5.63 -6.06 -5.76
N GLY A 46 -6.60 -5.70 -4.91
CA GLY A 46 -7.94 -5.35 -5.33
C GLY A 46 -8.00 -4.13 -6.25
N LEU A 47 -7.10 -3.15 -6.06
CA LEU A 47 -6.97 -2.01 -6.97
C LEU A 47 -6.41 -2.44 -8.33
N GLY A 48 -5.41 -3.33 -8.38
CA GLY A 48 -4.92 -3.90 -9.64
C GLY A 48 -6.06 -4.55 -10.42
N ALA A 49 -6.80 -5.45 -9.78
CA ALA A 49 -7.96 -6.11 -10.37
C ALA A 49 -9.05 -5.11 -10.83
N MET A 50 -9.33 -4.07 -10.04
CA MET A 50 -10.32 -3.03 -10.37
C MET A 50 -9.96 -2.29 -11.67
N TYR A 51 -8.67 -2.09 -11.96
CA TYR A 51 -8.20 -1.41 -13.17
C TYR A 51 -7.83 -2.38 -14.30
N GLY A 52 -8.01 -3.69 -14.12
CA GLY A 52 -7.62 -4.70 -15.11
C GLY A 52 -6.11 -4.83 -15.27
N GLU A 53 -5.35 -4.44 -14.25
CA GLU A 53 -3.89 -4.44 -14.26
C GLU A 53 -3.35 -5.61 -13.42
N THR A 54 -2.38 -6.33 -13.97
CA THR A 54 -1.70 -7.40 -13.23
C THR A 54 -0.59 -6.76 -12.40
N ILE A 55 -0.68 -6.89 -11.07
CA ILE A 55 0.34 -6.39 -10.16
C ILE A 55 0.86 -7.49 -9.25
N ALA A 56 2.12 -7.39 -8.86
CA ALA A 56 2.71 -8.13 -7.75
C ALA A 56 2.95 -7.17 -6.59
N VAL A 57 2.49 -7.54 -5.38
CA VAL A 57 2.63 -6.72 -4.17
C VAL A 57 3.54 -7.45 -3.18
N THR A 58 4.66 -6.82 -2.81
CA THR A 58 5.60 -7.36 -1.82
C THR A 58 5.78 -6.37 -0.68
N GLN A 59 5.61 -6.81 0.57
CA GLN A 59 5.99 -5.98 1.72
C GLN A 59 7.52 -6.02 1.88
N ILE A 60 8.17 -4.87 1.69
CA ILE A 60 9.64 -4.73 1.73
C ILE A 60 10.15 -4.13 3.04
N GLU A 61 9.29 -3.43 3.78
CA GLU A 61 9.54 -3.01 5.16
C GLU A 61 8.33 -3.38 6.01
N ASP A 62 8.59 -3.94 7.20
CA ASP A 62 7.58 -4.41 8.13
C ASP A 62 7.80 -3.77 9.50
N ARG A 63 6.82 -2.95 9.90
CA ARG A 63 6.84 -2.27 11.19
C ARG A 63 6.84 -3.24 12.36
N GLU A 64 6.20 -4.40 12.23
CA GLU A 64 6.14 -5.41 13.30
C GLU A 64 7.50 -6.08 13.54
N THR A 65 8.42 -6.00 12.58
CA THR A 65 9.79 -6.51 12.71
C THR A 65 10.84 -5.43 12.99
N GLY A 66 10.40 -4.19 13.22
CA GLY A 66 11.25 -3.09 13.69
C GLY A 66 11.54 -1.98 12.68
N ALA A 67 10.92 -2.01 11.49
CA ALA A 67 10.93 -0.86 10.60
C ALA A 67 10.11 0.32 11.17
N ASP A 68 10.33 1.52 10.66
CA ASP A 68 9.58 2.73 11.08
C ASP A 68 8.08 2.62 10.73
N HIS A 69 7.77 2.08 9.56
CA HIS A 69 6.43 1.86 9.04
C HIS A 69 6.44 0.75 7.98
N ASP A 70 5.26 0.36 7.49
CA ASP A 70 5.19 -0.67 6.44
C ASP A 70 5.41 -0.03 5.06
N VAL A 71 6.19 -0.69 4.23
CA VAL A 71 6.42 -0.28 2.84
C VAL A 71 6.12 -1.46 1.92
N PHE A 72 5.31 -1.21 0.91
CA PHE A 72 4.93 -2.18 -0.11
C PHE A 72 5.56 -1.78 -1.45
N LEU A 73 6.19 -2.72 -2.13
CA LEU A 73 6.63 -2.60 -3.51
C LEU A 73 5.54 -3.19 -4.41
N ILE A 74 5.11 -2.41 -5.40
CA ILE A 74 4.17 -2.81 -6.44
C ILE A 74 4.96 -2.91 -7.74
N GLU A 75 4.92 -4.08 -8.35
CA GLU A 75 5.55 -4.38 -9.63
C GLU A 75 4.49 -4.76 -10.67
N PHE A 76 4.74 -4.42 -11.92
CA PHE A 76 3.85 -4.67 -13.05
C PHE A 76 4.50 -5.73 -13.95
N PRO A 77 4.29 -7.04 -13.66
CA PRO A 77 4.84 -8.09 -14.51
C PRO A 77 4.26 -7.99 -15.92
N GLU A 78 5.08 -8.25 -16.93
CA GLU A 78 4.59 -8.36 -18.31
C GLU A 78 3.48 -9.42 -18.37
N GLN A 79 2.35 -9.07 -18.97
CA GLN A 79 1.31 -10.04 -19.26
C GLN A 79 1.86 -11.02 -20.29
N ALA A 80 2.06 -12.28 -19.89
CA ALA A 80 2.36 -13.34 -20.83
C ALA A 80 1.19 -13.46 -21.80
N GLU A 81 1.45 -13.17 -23.08
CA GLU A 81 0.52 -13.30 -24.21
C GLU A 81 0.06 -14.75 -24.43
#